data_AF-A0A9P5CC59-F1
#
_entry.id   AF-A0A9P5CC59-F1
#
_cell.length_a   1.000
_cell.length_b   1.000
_cell.length_c   1.000
_cell.angle_alpha   90.00
_cell.angle_beta   90.00
_cell.angle_gamma   90.00
#
_symmetry.space_group_name_H-M   'P 1'
#
loop_
_entity.id
_entity.type
_entity.pdbx_description
1 polymer ?
#
loop_
_entity_poly.entity_id
_entity_poly.type
_entity_poly.pdbx_seq_one_letter_code
_entity_poly.pdbx_strand_id
1 'polypeptide(L)'
;MCAEIIAPELRWSIGQCTGKHIFDVTGPAVISHNTLAQSISDITGLDLSRNLVTLEELERDWLDSGIPPSVAQTSNHFDKDAAQGYHIIVSSTVEDLSGYKPVSPFDYL
;
A
#
# COMPACT_ATOMS: atom_id res chain seq x y z
N MET A 1 -16.05 32.02 11.80
CA MET A 1 -17.26 31.56 12.50
C MET A 1 -17.43 30.09 12.14
N CYS A 2 -17.00 29.19 13.00
CA CYS A 2 -17.12 27.74 12.78
C CYS A 2 -18.52 27.33 13.24
N ALA A 3 -19.33 26.79 12.32
CA ALA A 3 -20.65 26.26 12.66
C ALA A 3 -20.56 24.76 12.96
N GLU A 4 -21.50 24.33 13.79
CA GLU A 4 -21.52 23.12 14.60
C GLU A 4 -21.40 21.79 13.86
N ILE A 5 -20.75 20.88 14.57
CA ILE A 5 -20.76 19.43 14.37
C ILE A 5 -22.15 18.90 14.73
N ILE A 6 -22.78 18.13 13.84
CA ILE A 6 -23.90 17.25 14.17
C ILE A 6 -23.49 15.80 13.88
N ALA A 7 -22.88 15.20 14.92
CA ALA A 7 -22.98 13.79 15.37
C ALA A 7 -22.53 12.62 14.43
N PRO A 8 -22.32 11.40 14.97
CA PRO A 8 -21.52 11.09 16.16
C PRO A 8 -20.53 9.88 16.10
N GLU A 9 -20.29 9.18 14.97
CA GLU A 9 -19.47 7.95 15.00
C GLU A 9 -18.24 7.90 14.06
N LEU A 10 -17.09 8.41 14.52
CA LEU A 10 -15.76 7.99 14.01
C LEU A 10 -15.35 8.53 12.63
N ARG A 11 -15.01 9.82 12.58
CA ARG A 11 -14.10 10.34 11.55
C ARG A 11 -13.07 11.23 12.21
N TRP A 12 -11.84 10.71 12.33
CA TRP A 12 -10.63 11.32 12.87
C TRP A 12 -10.63 12.86 12.96
N SER A 13 -11.05 13.40 14.10
CA SER A 13 -11.00 14.83 14.41
C SER A 13 -9.54 15.30 14.51
N ILE A 14 -8.94 15.63 13.36
CA ILE A 14 -7.80 16.55 13.29
C ILE A 14 -8.41 17.94 13.19
N GLY A 15 -8.12 18.76 14.21
CA GLY A 15 -8.71 20.09 14.40
C GLY A 15 -8.56 20.97 13.17
N GLN A 16 -9.55 21.86 12.98
CA GLN A 16 -9.53 22.89 11.94
C GLN A 16 -8.43 23.92 12.23
N CYS A 17 -7.19 23.60 11.84
CA CYS A 17 -6.10 24.56 11.74
C CYS A 17 -5.92 24.92 10.25
N THR A 18 -6.43 26.07 9.85
CA THR A 18 -6.32 26.60 8.49
C THR A 18 -4.84 26.80 8.13
N GLY A 19 -4.33 26.00 7.18
CA GLY A 19 -3.02 26.17 6.55
C GLY A 19 -2.16 24.90 6.47
N LYS A 20 -2.51 23.83 7.19
CA LYS A 20 -1.80 22.54 7.12
C LYS A 20 -2.80 21.39 7.01
N HIS A 21 -2.61 20.56 6.00
CA HIS A 21 -3.45 19.39 5.74
C HIS A 21 -2.58 18.13 5.74
N ILE A 22 -3.11 17.04 6.25
CA ILE A 22 -2.53 15.70 6.12
C ILE A 22 -3.36 14.99 5.06
N PHE A 23 -2.68 14.43 4.07
CA PHE A 23 -3.32 13.70 2.98
C PHE A 23 -2.73 12.30 2.90
N ASP A 24 -3.59 11.30 2.72
CA ASP A 24 -3.16 9.99 2.25
C ASP A 24 -2.83 10.11 0.76
N VAL A 25 -1.65 9.64 0.34
CA VAL A 25 -1.20 9.67 -1.05
C VAL A 25 -1.00 8.24 -1.49
N THR A 26 -1.85 7.75 -2.40
CA THR A 26 -1.92 6.33 -2.77
C THR A 26 -2.10 6.14 -4.27
N GLY A 27 -1.96 4.91 -4.74
CA GLY A 27 -2.25 4.53 -6.13
C GLY A 27 -3.77 4.48 -6.44
N PRO A 28 -4.13 4.13 -7.69
CA PRO A 28 -5.52 4.14 -8.17
C PRO A 28 -6.38 3.00 -7.61
N ALA A 29 -5.78 1.94 -7.07
CA ALA A 29 -6.49 0.77 -6.56
C ALA A 29 -5.67 -0.02 -5.54
N VAL A 30 -6.34 -0.81 -4.71
CA VAL A 30 -5.72 -1.84 -3.87
C VAL A 30 -5.36 -3.04 -4.74
N ILE A 31 -4.12 -3.52 -4.62
CA ILE A 31 -3.62 -4.64 -5.42
C ILE A 31 -3.13 -5.75 -4.50
N SER A 32 -3.47 -6.99 -4.87
CA SER A 32 -2.99 -8.18 -4.18
C SER A 32 -1.78 -8.78 -4.90
N HIS A 33 -0.97 -9.53 -4.16
CA HIS A 33 0.11 -10.33 -4.75
C HIS A 33 -0.37 -11.33 -5.82
N ASN A 34 -1.62 -11.82 -5.73
CA ASN A 34 -2.20 -12.70 -6.76
C ASN A 34 -2.45 -11.94 -8.07
N THR A 35 -3.03 -10.74 -7.96
CA THR A 35 -3.26 -9.88 -9.12
C THR A 35 -1.94 -9.48 -9.78
N LEU A 36 -0.93 -9.15 -8.97
CA LEU A 36 0.41 -8.83 -9.47
C LEU A 36 1.06 -10.03 -10.18
N ALA A 37 1.03 -11.22 -9.58
CA ALA A 37 1.58 -12.42 -10.20
C ALA A 37 0.90 -12.72 -11.55
N GLN A 38 -0.43 -12.62 -11.63
CA GLN A 38 -1.15 -12.81 -12.88
C GLN A 38 -0.73 -11.79 -13.94
N SER A 39 -0.63 -10.51 -13.59
CA SER A 39 -0.21 -9.48 -14.55
C SER A 39 1.21 -9.71 -15.07
N ILE A 40 2.16 -10.15 -14.23
CA ILE A 40 3.51 -10.47 -14.68
C ILE A 40 3.50 -11.73 -15.56
N SER A 41 2.69 -12.74 -15.23
CA SER A 41 2.50 -13.92 -16.08
C SER A 41 2.00 -13.53 -17.48
N ASP A 42 1.01 -12.63 -17.55
CA ASP A 42 0.44 -12.17 -18.81
C ASP A 42 1.46 -11.43 -19.69
N ILE A 43 2.36 -10.65 -19.07
CA ILE A 43 3.42 -9.89 -19.77
C ILE A 43 4.55 -10.81 -20.24
N THR A 44 4.99 -11.73 -19.39
CA THR A 44 6.20 -12.53 -19.62
C THR A 44 5.91 -13.86 -20.32
N GLY A 45 4.67 -14.35 -20.28
CA GLY A 45 4.29 -15.70 -20.69
C GLY A 45 4.75 -16.81 -19.74
N LEU A 46 5.33 -16.46 -18.58
CA LEU A 46 5.73 -17.42 -17.56
C LEU A 46 4.55 -17.74 -16.64
N ASP A 47 4.45 -19.00 -16.22
CA ASP A 47 3.47 -19.40 -15.21
C ASP A 47 3.96 -19.01 -13.81
N LEU A 48 3.61 -17.80 -13.37
CA LEU A 48 3.92 -17.30 -12.03
C LEU A 48 2.72 -17.45 -11.10
N SER A 49 2.98 -17.93 -9.90
CA SER A 49 2.01 -18.03 -8.83
C SER A 49 2.57 -17.46 -7.53
N ARG A 50 1.67 -16.97 -6.67
CA ARG A 50 2.03 -16.52 -5.33
C ARG A 50 2.36 -17.75 -4.47
N ASN A 51 3.57 -17.79 -3.92
CA ASN A 51 3.91 -18.74 -2.87
C ASN A 51 3.44 -18.21 -1.50
N LEU A 52 2.76 -19.05 -0.73
CA LEU A 52 2.34 -18.71 0.64
C LEU A 52 3.38 -19.23 1.62
N VAL A 53 4.08 -18.31 2.28
CA VAL A 53 5.13 -18.61 3.26
C VAL A 53 4.81 -17.90 4.58
N THR A 54 5.36 -18.40 5.69
CA THR A 54 5.29 -17.66 6.97
C THR A 54 6.25 -16.47 6.96
N LEU A 55 6.09 -15.55 7.92
CA LEU A 55 7.02 -14.42 8.05
C LEU A 55 8.44 -14.91 8.43
N GLU A 56 8.55 -15.97 9.22
CA GLU A 56 9.85 -16.55 9.58
C GLU A 56 10.55 -17.19 8.37
N GLU A 57 9.79 -17.90 7.53
CA GLU A 57 10.30 -18.46 6.28
C GLU A 57 10.75 -17.34 5.33
N LEU A 58 9.95 -16.28 5.20
CA LEU A 58 10.30 -15.13 4.38
C LEU A 58 11.57 -14.44 4.89
N GLU A 59 11.73 -14.24 6.21
CA GLU A 59 12.95 -13.64 6.78
C GLU A 59 14.19 -14.45 6.44
N ARG A 60 14.10 -15.78 6.63
CA ARG A 60 15.18 -16.70 6.31
C ARG A 60 15.55 -16.61 4.83
N ASP A 61 14.56 -16.65 3.95
CA ASP A 61 14.79 -16.62 2.49
C ASP A 61 15.44 -15.28 2.05
N TRP A 62 15.07 -14.16 2.67
CA TRP A 62 15.75 -12.87 2.48
C TRP A 62 17.24 -12.94 2.90
N LEU A 63 17.52 -13.46 4.08
CA LEU A 63 18.88 -13.59 4.62
C LEU A 63 19.75 -14.51 3.76
N ASP A 64 19.22 -15.66 3.37
CA ASP A 64 19.89 -16.65 2.51
C ASP A 64 20.20 -16.07 1.12
N SER A 65 19.38 -15.12 0.66
CA SER A 65 19.60 -14.36 -0.58
C SER A 65 20.63 -13.22 -0.44
N GLY A 66 21.24 -13.05 0.74
CA GLY A 66 22.25 -12.03 1.02
C GLY A 66 21.69 -10.64 1.34
N ILE A 67 20.38 -10.53 1.60
CA ILE A 67 19.79 -9.25 2.04
C ILE A 67 20.18 -8.97 3.50
N PRO A 68 20.59 -7.72 3.83
CA PRO A 68 20.97 -7.39 5.20
C PRO A 68 19.81 -7.60 6.20
N PRO A 69 20.10 -8.05 7.44
CA PRO A 69 19.06 -8.37 8.43
C PRO A 69 18.06 -7.25 8.70
N SER A 70 18.52 -6.00 8.77
CA SER A 70 17.62 -4.85 9.00
C SER A 70 16.64 -4.64 7.86
N VAL A 71 17.04 -4.95 6.62
CA VAL A 71 16.16 -4.85 5.44
C VAL A 71 15.16 -6.00 5.45
N ALA A 72 15.60 -7.24 5.70
CA ALA A 72 14.72 -8.40 5.81
C ALA A 72 13.62 -8.19 6.86
N GLN A 73 13.98 -7.74 8.06
CA GLN A 73 13.04 -7.45 9.14
C GLN A 73 12.06 -6.34 8.78
N THR A 74 12.53 -5.28 8.13
CA THR A 74 11.67 -4.16 7.73
C THR A 74 10.68 -4.60 6.65
N SER A 75 11.13 -5.35 5.63
CA SER A 75 10.27 -5.90 4.59
C SER A 75 9.18 -6.81 5.17
N ASN A 76 9.55 -7.70 6.10
CA ASN A 76 8.58 -8.58 6.74
C ASN A 76 7.52 -7.83 7.56
N HIS A 77 7.88 -6.71 8.19
CA HIS A 77 6.89 -5.86 8.86
C HIS A 77 5.91 -5.24 7.86
N PHE A 78 6.38 -4.78 6.69
CA PHE A 78 5.49 -4.31 5.64
C PHE A 78 4.54 -5.41 5.13
N ASP A 79 5.03 -6.63 4.91
CA ASP A 79 4.18 -7.75 4.48
C ASP A 79 3.13 -8.11 5.53
N LYS A 80 3.51 -8.09 6.81
CA LYS A 80 2.58 -8.29 7.92
C LYS A 80 1.50 -7.20 7.94
N ASP A 81 1.89 -5.94 7.83
CA ASP A 81 0.98 -4.81 7.86
C ASP A 81 0.04 -4.82 6.64
N ALA A 82 0.56 -5.17 5.46
CA ALA A 82 -0.21 -5.37 4.25
C ALA A 82 -1.27 -6.46 4.42
N ALA A 83 -0.88 -7.62 4.98
CA ALA A 83 -1.80 -8.73 5.24
C ALA A 83 -2.89 -8.38 6.26
N GLN A 84 -2.61 -7.45 7.18
CA GLN A 84 -3.56 -6.91 8.15
C GLN A 84 -4.44 -5.79 7.59
N GLY A 85 -4.19 -5.36 6.35
CA GLY A 85 -4.99 -4.35 5.66
C GLY A 85 -4.57 -2.90 5.93
N TYR A 86 -3.40 -2.65 6.52
CA TYR A 86 -2.94 -1.29 6.81
C TYR A 86 -2.55 -0.48 5.55
N HIS A 87 -2.49 -1.12 4.38
CA HIS A 87 -2.14 -0.49 3.10
C HIS A 87 -3.29 -0.45 2.08
N ILE A 88 -4.54 -0.60 2.52
CA ILE A 88 -5.72 -0.66 1.62
C ILE A 88 -6.35 0.71 1.32
N ILE A 89 -5.78 1.80 1.82
CA ILE A 89 -6.32 3.14 1.59
C ILE A 89 -6.17 3.48 0.10
N VAL A 90 -7.26 3.94 -0.51
CA VAL A 90 -7.28 4.52 -1.87
C VAL A 90 -7.81 5.95 -1.75
N SER A 91 -7.07 6.89 -2.32
CA SER A 91 -7.31 8.33 -2.20
C SER A 91 -7.29 9.01 -3.56
N SER A 92 -8.02 10.12 -3.69
CA SER A 92 -7.99 11.01 -4.86
C SER A 92 -6.86 12.04 -4.81
N THR A 93 -6.06 12.06 -3.74
CA THR A 93 -5.09 13.12 -3.43
C THR A 93 -4.12 13.42 -4.57
N VAL A 94 -3.66 12.40 -5.30
CA VAL A 94 -2.78 12.60 -6.46
C VAL A 94 -3.48 13.43 -7.53
N GLU A 95 -4.72 13.10 -7.87
CA GLU A 95 -5.52 13.85 -8.84
C GLU A 95 -5.89 15.24 -8.33
N ASP A 96 -6.30 15.34 -7.07
CA ASP A 96 -6.72 16.61 -6.44
C ASP A 96 -5.58 17.64 -6.37
N LEU A 97 -4.34 17.20 -6.09
CA LEU A 97 -3.19 18.09 -5.92
C LEU A 97 -2.39 18.32 -7.20
N SER A 98 -2.37 17.36 -8.12
CA SER A 98 -1.55 17.46 -9.34
C SER A 98 -2.34 17.70 -10.63
N GLY A 99 -3.65 17.41 -10.65
CA GLY A 99 -4.48 17.38 -11.85
C GLY A 99 -4.28 16.14 -12.73
N TYR A 100 -3.43 15.19 -12.32
CA TYR A 100 -3.18 13.94 -13.02
C TYR A 100 -3.67 12.74 -12.22
N LYS A 101 -4.24 11.75 -12.90
CA LYS A 101 -4.60 10.48 -12.27
C LYS A 101 -3.34 9.74 -11.79
N PRO A 102 -3.39 9.06 -10.63
CA PRO A 102 -2.30 8.21 -10.21
C PRO A 102 -2.09 7.08 -11.21
N VAL A 103 -0.83 6.79 -11.53
CA VAL A 103 -0.43 5.76 -12.50
C VAL A 103 -0.66 4.38 -11.89
N SER A 104 -1.17 3.44 -12.69
CA SER A 104 -1.30 2.04 -12.27
C SER A 104 0.08 1.41 -12.18
N PRO A 105 0.39 0.61 -11.13
CA PRO A 105 1.66 -0.12 -11.10
C PRO A 105 1.81 -1.10 -12.28
N PHE A 106 0.70 -1.55 -12.87
CA PHE A 106 0.74 -2.39 -14.08
C PHE A 106 1.24 -1.66 -15.33
N ASP A 107 1.23 -0.31 -15.34
CA ASP A 107 1.78 0.47 -16.45
C ASP A 107 3.32 0.57 -16.38
N TYR A 108 3.94 0.13 -15.27
CA TYR A 108 5.40 0.13 -15.06
C TYR A 108 6.06 -1.24 -15.27
N LEU A 109 5.27 -2.30 -15.42
CA LEU A 109 5.74 -3.68 -15.63
C LEU A 109 6.00 -3.95 -17.11
#